data_AF-A0A858JEB8-F1
#
_entry.id   AF-A0A858JEB8-F1
#
_cell.length_a   1.000
_cell.length_b   1.000
_cell.length_c   1.000
_cell.angle_alpha   90.00
_cell.angle_beta   90.00
_cell.angle_gamma   90.00
#
_symmetry.space_group_name_H-M   'P 1'
#
loop_
_entity.id
_entity.type
_entity.pdbx_description
1 polymer ?
#
loop_
_entity_poly.entity_id
_entity_poly.type
_entity_poly.pdbx_seq_one_letter_code
_entity_poly.pdbx_strand_id
1 'polypeptide(L)'
;MARAITSHAACLAAALSGILIMAGAAHAQPDMQQAAQRAQQMQQMQQQFQQQQMQFRQQQEQMHMQRDQQMQQMRQQFDQQQMQLDQQARQMGNQPGGREQIERQREQMRQQQAQQMQQMHQQFAQQDEQMRQQRMQMDQQQQQQQMQQFGQTIPYQQNW
;
A
#
# COMPACT_ATOMS: atom_id res chain seq x y z
N MET A 1 -58.48 71.62 -6.83
CA MET A 1 -57.50 70.95 -5.94
C MET A 1 -56.13 71.15 -6.59
N ALA A 2 -55.04 71.62 -6.00
CA ALA A 2 -54.65 72.07 -4.66
C ALA A 2 -53.51 73.12 -4.81
N ARG A 3 -53.14 73.76 -3.70
CA ARG A 3 -52.34 74.98 -3.57
C ARG A 3 -50.81 74.77 -3.72
N ALA A 4 -50.14 75.92 -3.85
CA ALA A 4 -48.71 76.25 -3.88
C ALA A 4 -47.88 75.88 -2.63
N ILE A 5 -46.56 76.21 -2.68
CA ILE A 5 -45.58 76.60 -1.61
C ILE A 5 -44.29 75.73 -1.70
N THR A 6 -43.21 76.16 -2.38
CA THR A 6 -42.04 76.95 -1.90
C THR A 6 -41.26 76.40 -0.69
N SER A 7 -40.00 76.05 -0.97
CA SER A 7 -38.77 76.54 -0.31
C SER A 7 -38.15 75.86 0.94
N HIS A 8 -36.81 75.78 0.89
CA HIS A 8 -35.78 75.67 1.95
C HIS A 8 -35.69 74.36 2.77
N ALA A 9 -34.60 73.58 2.66
CA ALA A 9 -33.29 73.72 3.31
C ALA A 9 -33.18 72.96 4.65
N ALA A 10 -31.96 72.55 4.98
CA ALA A 10 -31.49 71.94 6.23
C ALA A 10 -31.61 70.41 6.35
N CYS A 11 -30.49 69.70 6.21
CA CYS A 11 -29.73 69.27 7.39
C CYS A 11 -28.36 68.69 6.99
N LEU A 12 -27.33 69.52 7.14
CA LEU A 12 -25.96 69.10 7.42
C LEU A 12 -25.93 68.31 8.73
N ALA A 13 -25.36 67.11 8.73
CA ALA A 13 -24.90 66.45 9.95
C ALA A 13 -23.45 66.02 9.75
N ALA A 14 -22.58 66.77 10.43
CA ALA A 14 -21.16 66.54 10.57
C ALA A 14 -20.85 65.25 11.36
N ALA A 15 -19.70 64.63 11.10
CA ALA A 15 -18.67 64.39 12.13
C ALA A 15 -17.48 63.61 11.54
N LEU A 16 -16.36 64.32 11.42
CA LEU A 16 -15.02 63.75 11.41
C LEU A 16 -14.72 63.15 12.79
N SER A 17 -14.34 61.87 12.84
CA SER A 17 -13.59 61.19 13.91
C SER A 17 -13.16 59.83 13.33
N GLY A 18 -11.91 59.46 13.10
CA GLY A 18 -10.70 59.79 13.84
C GLY A 18 -10.38 58.69 14.84
N ILE A 19 -10.08 57.46 14.41
CA ILE A 19 -9.33 56.47 15.22
C ILE A 19 -8.36 55.72 14.31
N LEU A 20 -7.08 56.10 14.41
CA LEU A 20 -5.95 55.21 14.15
C LEU A 20 -6.09 53.99 15.07
N ILE A 21 -6.22 52.79 14.51
CA ILE A 21 -5.88 51.56 15.23
C ILE A 21 -4.55 51.07 14.66
N MET A 22 -3.47 51.56 15.26
CA MET A 22 -2.23 50.80 15.40
C MET A 22 -2.51 49.66 16.38
N ALA A 23 -2.24 48.42 16.02
CA ALA A 23 -1.65 47.41 16.92
C ALA A 23 -1.59 46.07 16.20
N GLY A 24 -0.37 45.53 16.12
CA GLY A 24 -0.13 44.21 15.60
C GLY A 24 -0.85 43.14 16.40
N ALA A 25 -1.46 42.21 15.69
CA ALA A 25 -1.69 40.86 16.14
C ALA A 25 -1.83 39.97 14.90
N ALA A 26 -1.17 38.82 14.95
CA ALA A 26 -1.35 37.69 14.04
C ALA A 26 -0.82 37.84 12.60
N HIS A 27 0.51 37.85 12.46
CA HIS A 27 1.20 37.32 11.26
C HIS A 27 1.12 35.78 11.18
N ALA A 28 0.17 35.16 11.86
CA ALA A 28 0.06 33.71 11.98
C ALA A 28 -1.38 33.27 11.72
N GLN A 29 -1.92 33.45 10.51
CA GLN A 29 -3.16 32.73 10.15
C GLN A 29 -3.59 32.59 8.67
N PRO A 30 -2.81 32.86 7.61
CA PRO A 30 -3.15 32.32 6.29
C PRO A 30 -2.76 30.83 6.13
N ASP A 31 -1.80 30.33 6.91
CA ASP A 31 -1.28 28.96 6.81
C ASP A 31 -2.33 27.88 7.16
N MET A 32 -3.20 28.14 8.15
CA MET A 32 -4.15 27.12 8.64
C MET A 32 -5.23 26.77 7.60
N GLN A 33 -5.70 27.74 6.83
CA GLN A 33 -6.70 27.51 5.76
C GLN A 33 -6.08 26.80 4.55
N GLN A 34 -4.84 27.16 4.18
CA GLN A 34 -4.10 26.45 3.14
C GLN A 34 -3.74 25.02 3.59
N ALA A 35 -3.38 24.83 4.86
CA ALA A 35 -3.11 23.52 5.44
C ALA A 35 -4.36 22.64 5.45
N ALA A 36 -5.54 23.19 5.77
CA ALA A 36 -6.80 22.46 5.74
C ALA A 36 -7.21 22.02 4.32
N GLN A 37 -7.08 22.91 3.32
CA GLN A 37 -7.30 22.56 1.92
C GLN A 37 -6.31 21.50 1.42
N ARG A 38 -5.02 21.65 1.75
CA ARG A 38 -3.99 20.67 1.40
C ARG A 38 -4.23 19.32 2.07
N ALA A 39 -4.68 19.31 3.33
CA ALA A 39 -5.04 18.09 4.04
C ALA A 39 -6.21 17.36 3.38
N GLN A 40 -7.27 18.08 2.97
CA GLN A 40 -8.39 17.48 2.22
C GLN A 40 -7.93 16.89 0.88
N GLN A 41 -7.08 17.61 0.14
CA GLN A 41 -6.58 17.14 -1.15
C GLN A 41 -5.67 15.91 -0.99
N MET A 42 -4.85 15.88 0.07
CA MET A 42 -4.06 14.70 0.44
C MET A 42 -4.94 13.51 0.80
N GLN A 43 -6.03 13.74 1.53
CA GLN A 43 -6.92 12.67 1.96
C GLN A 43 -7.63 12.01 0.77
N GLN A 44 -8.07 12.80 -0.22
CA GLN A 44 -8.62 12.27 -1.48
C GLN A 44 -7.58 11.47 -2.27
N MET A 45 -6.37 12.01 -2.42
CA MET A 45 -5.29 11.31 -3.13
C MET A 45 -4.94 9.99 -2.43
N GLN A 46 -4.79 10.00 -1.11
CA GLN A 46 -4.51 8.81 -0.31
C GLN A 46 -5.61 7.76 -0.45
N GLN A 47 -6.88 8.16 -0.51
CA GLN A 47 -7.99 7.23 -0.76
C GLN A 47 -7.89 6.57 -2.14
N GLN A 48 -7.57 7.34 -3.18
CA GLN A 48 -7.42 6.80 -4.54
C GLN A 48 -6.26 5.79 -4.61
N PHE A 49 -5.12 6.09 -3.97
CA PHE A 49 -3.99 5.18 -3.87
C PHE A 49 -4.30 3.94 -3.04
N GLN A 50 -5.00 4.10 -1.92
CA GLN A 50 -5.38 2.97 -1.08
C GLN A 50 -6.30 2.00 -1.85
N GLN A 51 -7.19 2.52 -2.69
CA GLN A 51 -8.05 1.71 -3.55
C GLN A 51 -7.23 0.91 -4.58
N GLN A 52 -6.24 1.56 -5.22
CA GLN A 52 -5.33 0.90 -6.17
C GLN A 52 -4.46 -0.16 -5.49
N GLN A 53 -3.95 0.12 -4.29
CA GLN A 53 -3.17 -0.83 -3.50
C GLN A 53 -4.02 -2.03 -3.04
N MET A 54 -5.28 -1.81 -2.68
CA MET A 54 -6.20 -2.88 -2.29
C MET A 54 -6.47 -3.82 -3.48
N GLN A 55 -6.70 -3.27 -4.67
CA GLN A 55 -6.89 -4.07 -5.88
C GLN A 55 -5.64 -4.90 -6.21
N PHE A 56 -4.45 -4.30 -6.09
CA PHE A 56 -3.18 -5.01 -6.28
C PHE A 56 -2.99 -6.14 -5.27
N ARG A 57 -3.26 -5.88 -3.98
CA ARG A 57 -3.20 -6.91 -2.93
C ARG A 57 -4.18 -8.05 -3.24
N GLN A 58 -5.40 -7.73 -3.65
CA GLN A 58 -6.41 -8.75 -3.94
C GLN A 58 -5.99 -9.66 -5.12
N GLN A 59 -5.37 -9.08 -6.15
CA GLN A 59 -4.77 -9.86 -7.24
C GLN A 59 -3.63 -10.76 -6.73
N GLN A 60 -2.77 -10.24 -5.87
CA GLN A 60 -1.66 -10.99 -5.28
C GLN A 60 -2.17 -12.17 -4.42
N GLU A 61 -3.20 -11.94 -3.60
CA GLU A 61 -3.83 -12.98 -2.78
C GLU A 61 -4.45 -14.08 -3.64
N GLN A 62 -5.10 -13.72 -4.75
CA GLN A 62 -5.70 -14.69 -5.66
C GLN A 62 -4.64 -15.58 -6.32
N MET A 63 -3.51 -14.99 -6.70
CA MET A 63 -2.36 -15.72 -7.25
C MET A 63 -1.71 -16.63 -6.20
N HIS A 64 -1.47 -16.14 -4.99
CA HIS A 64 -0.96 -16.97 -3.89
C HIS A 64 -1.89 -18.14 -3.56
N MET A 65 -3.21 -17.93 -3.57
CA MET A 65 -4.19 -19.01 -3.38
C MET A 65 -4.07 -20.10 -4.45
N GLN A 66 -3.97 -19.72 -5.72
CA GLN A 66 -3.80 -20.68 -6.82
C GLN A 66 -2.48 -21.45 -6.68
N ARG A 67 -1.41 -20.74 -6.32
CA ARG A 67 -0.08 -21.30 -6.06
C ARG A 67 -0.10 -22.32 -4.93
N ASP A 68 -0.73 -21.97 -3.82
CA ASP A 68 -0.82 -22.83 -2.65
C ASP A 68 -1.69 -24.06 -2.93
N GLN A 69 -2.74 -23.94 -3.75
CA GLN A 69 -3.48 -25.11 -4.25
C GLN A 69 -2.58 -26.05 -5.06
N GLN A 70 -1.77 -25.52 -5.97
CA GLN A 70 -0.86 -26.33 -6.78
C GLN A 70 0.19 -27.04 -5.92
N MET A 71 0.76 -26.32 -4.94
CA MET A 71 1.69 -26.90 -3.96
C MET A 71 1.02 -27.97 -3.09
N GLN A 72 -0.21 -27.76 -2.64
CA GLN A 72 -0.95 -28.75 -1.86
C GLN A 72 -1.21 -30.01 -2.65
N GLN A 73 -1.67 -29.91 -3.90
CA GLN A 73 -1.91 -31.09 -4.74
C GLN A 73 -0.64 -31.91 -4.94
N MET A 74 0.46 -31.25 -5.27
CA MET A 74 1.76 -31.90 -5.40
C MET A 74 2.17 -32.58 -4.10
N ARG A 75 2.05 -31.87 -2.97
CA ARG A 75 2.43 -32.41 -1.66
C ARG A 75 1.60 -33.62 -1.29
N GLN A 76 0.29 -33.60 -1.55
CA GLN A 76 -0.59 -34.76 -1.34
C GLN A 76 -0.18 -35.97 -2.18
N GLN A 77 0.23 -35.75 -3.44
CA GLN A 77 0.71 -36.84 -4.29
C GLN A 77 1.98 -37.48 -3.71
N PHE A 78 2.92 -36.66 -3.22
CA PHE A 78 4.14 -37.15 -2.59
C PHE A 78 3.89 -37.82 -1.24
N ASP A 79 3.01 -37.26 -0.40
CA ASP A 79 2.62 -37.88 0.87
C ASP A 79 1.99 -39.26 0.63
N GLN A 80 1.20 -39.41 -0.44
CA GLN A 80 0.61 -40.70 -0.80
C GLN A 80 1.67 -41.73 -1.24
N GLN A 81 2.66 -41.33 -2.06
CA GLN A 81 3.79 -42.19 -2.40
C GLN A 81 4.64 -42.55 -1.18
N GLN A 82 4.86 -41.58 -0.29
CA GLN A 82 5.61 -41.80 0.95
C GLN A 82 4.89 -42.80 1.85
N MET A 83 3.57 -42.70 1.98
CA MET A 83 2.78 -43.64 2.78
C MET A 83 2.83 -45.07 2.23
N GLN A 84 2.81 -45.25 0.90
CA GLN A 84 3.01 -46.57 0.28
C GLN A 84 4.40 -47.13 0.60
N LEU A 85 5.44 -46.31 0.48
CA LEU A 85 6.81 -46.71 0.83
C LEU A 85 6.94 -47.02 2.32
N ASP A 86 6.29 -46.28 3.21
CA ASP A 86 6.24 -46.58 4.65
C ASP A 86 5.55 -47.92 4.95
N GLN A 87 4.45 -48.22 4.27
CA GLN A 87 3.80 -49.54 4.41
C GLN A 87 4.73 -50.65 3.94
N GLN A 88 5.40 -50.46 2.81
CA GLN A 88 6.38 -51.42 2.30
C GLN A 88 7.58 -51.56 3.25
N ALA A 89 8.03 -50.46 3.84
CA ALA A 89 9.08 -50.41 4.87
C ALA A 89 8.71 -51.26 6.09
N ARG A 90 7.45 -51.18 6.54
CA ARG A 90 6.97 -51.95 7.69
C ARG A 90 6.89 -53.44 7.38
N GLN A 91 6.51 -53.82 6.15
CA GLN A 91 6.45 -55.22 5.73
C GLN A 91 7.84 -55.84 5.52
N MET A 92 8.75 -55.09 4.91
CA MET A 92 10.14 -55.54 4.67
C MET A 92 11.07 -55.27 5.86
N GLY A 93 10.62 -54.55 6.88
CA GLY A 93 11.43 -54.09 8.02
C GLY A 93 11.88 -55.21 8.97
N ASN A 94 11.36 -56.42 8.80
CA ASN A 94 11.80 -57.64 9.50
C ASN A 94 12.78 -58.49 8.68
N GLN A 95 13.12 -58.09 7.45
CA GLN A 95 14.14 -58.76 6.64
C GLN A 95 15.48 -58.00 6.70
N PRO A 96 16.63 -58.69 6.87
CA PRO A 96 17.94 -58.06 6.83
C PRO A 96 18.18 -57.43 5.44
N GLY A 97 18.61 -56.16 5.38
CA GLY A 97 18.82 -55.41 4.14
C GLY A 97 17.57 -54.74 3.55
N GLY A 98 16.37 -55.14 3.98
CA GLY A 98 15.10 -54.58 3.48
C GLY A 98 14.87 -53.14 3.92
N ARG A 99 15.36 -52.77 5.11
CA ARG A 99 15.30 -51.38 5.60
C ARG A 99 16.22 -50.47 4.80
N GLU A 100 17.48 -50.84 4.59
CA GLU A 100 18.42 -50.00 3.83
C GLU A 100 17.99 -49.81 2.36
N GLN A 101 17.38 -50.83 1.75
CA GLN A 101 16.85 -50.72 0.39
C GLN A 101 15.68 -49.74 0.31
N ILE A 102 14.74 -49.82 1.24
CA ILE A 102 13.60 -48.88 1.32
C ILE A 102 14.07 -47.47 1.65
N GLU A 103 15.05 -47.32 2.55
CA GLU A 103 15.59 -46.02 2.94
C GLU A 103 16.26 -45.32 1.76
N ARG A 104 17.05 -46.05 0.96
CA ARG A 104 17.59 -45.52 -0.31
C ARG A 104 16.49 -45.10 -1.28
N GLN A 105 15.45 -45.92 -1.44
CA GLN A 105 14.34 -45.60 -2.34
C GLN A 105 13.59 -44.35 -1.87
N ARG A 106 13.38 -44.23 -0.56
CA ARG A 106 12.74 -43.08 0.08
C ARG A 106 13.58 -41.81 -0.07
N GLU A 107 14.90 -41.92 0.08
CA GLU A 107 15.82 -40.81 -0.12
C GLU A 107 15.85 -40.35 -1.58
N GLN A 108 15.83 -41.28 -2.54
CA GLN A 108 15.73 -40.97 -3.95
C GLN A 108 14.43 -40.21 -4.27
N MET A 109 13.30 -40.67 -3.74
CA MET A 109 12.01 -39.98 -3.90
C MET A 109 12.01 -38.60 -3.23
N ARG A 110 12.63 -38.48 -2.04
CA ARG A 110 12.76 -37.19 -1.34
C ARG A 110 13.62 -36.19 -2.14
N GLN A 111 14.71 -36.66 -2.75
CA GLN A 111 15.54 -35.82 -3.62
C GLN A 111 14.77 -35.37 -4.87
N GLN A 112 13.99 -36.27 -5.49
CA GLN A 112 13.15 -35.92 -6.63
C GLN A 112 12.07 -34.91 -6.25
N GLN A 113 11.40 -35.09 -5.11
CA GLN A 113 10.45 -34.12 -4.56
C GLN A 113 11.13 -32.77 -4.33
N ALA A 114 12.29 -32.76 -3.70
CA ALA A 114 13.03 -31.54 -3.40
C ALA A 114 13.40 -30.78 -4.69
N GLN A 115 13.88 -31.48 -5.73
CA GLN A 115 14.17 -30.85 -7.02
C GLN A 115 12.92 -30.26 -7.68
N GLN A 116 11.82 -31.01 -7.68
CA GLN A 116 10.59 -30.55 -8.32
C GLN A 116 9.98 -29.36 -7.57
N MET A 117 9.97 -29.41 -6.25
CA MET A 117 9.59 -28.28 -5.39
C MET A 117 10.50 -27.08 -5.63
N GLN A 118 11.81 -27.28 -5.75
CA GLN A 118 12.77 -26.19 -5.94
C GLN A 118 12.59 -25.50 -7.30
N GLN A 119 12.32 -26.25 -8.37
CA GLN A 119 12.01 -25.66 -9.69
C GLN A 119 10.73 -24.85 -9.64
N MET A 120 9.68 -25.39 -9.01
CA MET A 120 8.42 -24.68 -8.86
C MET A 120 8.59 -23.40 -8.03
N HIS A 121 9.33 -23.48 -6.92
CA HIS A 121 9.62 -22.33 -6.08
C HIS A 121 10.39 -21.24 -6.83
N GLN A 122 11.33 -21.61 -7.71
CA GLN A 122 12.03 -20.66 -8.55
C GLN A 122 11.08 -19.96 -9.53
N GLN A 123 10.15 -20.70 -10.15
CA GLN A 123 9.16 -20.11 -11.04
C GLN A 123 8.27 -19.11 -10.31
N PHE A 124 7.83 -19.46 -9.10
CA PHE A 124 7.03 -18.56 -8.26
C PHE A 124 7.82 -17.36 -7.77
N ALA A 125 9.08 -17.56 -7.38
CA ALA A 125 9.96 -16.48 -6.95
C ALA A 125 10.17 -15.45 -8.06
N GLN A 126 10.35 -15.88 -9.32
CA GLN A 126 10.45 -14.96 -10.45
C GLN A 126 9.15 -14.15 -10.66
N GLN A 127 8.00 -14.80 -10.49
CA GLN A 127 6.70 -14.13 -10.61
C GLN A 127 6.45 -13.14 -9.44
N ASP A 128 6.83 -13.52 -8.23
CA ASP A 128 6.82 -12.65 -7.05
C ASP A 128 7.77 -11.45 -7.22
N GLU A 129 8.94 -11.65 -7.82
CA GLU A 129 9.90 -10.57 -8.10
C GLU A 129 9.29 -9.52 -9.04
N GLN A 130 8.59 -9.95 -10.10
CA GLN A 130 7.90 -9.04 -11.02
C GLN A 130 6.79 -8.25 -10.31
N MET A 131 5.97 -8.92 -9.50
CA MET A 131 4.94 -8.26 -8.69
C MET A 131 5.55 -7.27 -7.71
N ARG A 132 6.65 -7.64 -7.06
CA ARG A 132 7.38 -6.79 -6.12
C ARG A 132 7.95 -5.55 -6.80
N GLN A 133 8.50 -5.69 -8.01
CA GLN A 133 8.97 -4.56 -8.81
C GLN A 133 7.81 -3.63 -9.19
N GLN A 134 6.68 -4.19 -9.62
CA GLN A 134 5.50 -3.39 -9.95
C GLN A 134 4.97 -2.63 -8.72
N ARG A 135 4.94 -3.29 -7.55
CA ARG A 135 4.58 -2.66 -6.29
C ARG A 135 5.55 -1.54 -5.90
N MET A 136 6.86 -1.79 -6.03
CA MET A 136 7.88 -0.79 -5.73
C MET A 136 7.74 0.45 -6.62
N GLN A 137 7.45 0.27 -7.91
CA GLN A 137 7.19 1.41 -8.81
C GLN A 137 5.96 2.21 -8.36
N MET A 138 4.88 1.54 -7.96
CA MET A 138 3.68 2.21 -7.46
C MET A 138 3.95 2.98 -6.17
N ASP A 139 4.64 2.35 -5.20
CA ASP A 139 5.03 2.98 -3.94
C ASP A 139 6.00 4.16 -4.17
N GLN A 140 6.90 4.05 -5.16
CA GLN A 140 7.80 5.15 -5.55
C GLN A 140 7.03 6.32 -6.18
N GLN A 141 6.05 6.04 -7.05
CA GLN A 141 5.17 7.07 -7.61
C GLN A 141 4.40 7.81 -6.51
N GLN A 142 3.88 7.06 -5.53
CA GLN A 142 3.21 7.65 -4.38
C GLN A 142 4.16 8.54 -3.57
N GLN A 143 5.37 8.07 -3.30
CA GLN A 143 6.36 8.85 -2.55
C GLN A 143 6.75 10.13 -3.30
N GLN A 144 6.92 10.07 -4.62
CA GLN A 144 7.18 11.26 -5.43
C GLN A 144 6.02 12.25 -5.40
N GLN A 145 4.76 11.80 -5.51
CA GLN A 145 3.60 12.69 -5.43
C GLN A 145 3.45 13.33 -4.05
N GLN A 146 3.75 12.59 -2.97
CA GLN A 146 3.82 13.16 -1.63
C GLN A 146 4.94 14.20 -1.53
N MET A 147 6.15 13.91 -2.01
CA MET A 147 7.27 14.85 -1.95
C MET A 147 7.08 16.09 -2.84
N GLN A 148 6.37 16.00 -3.97
CA GLN A 148 6.06 17.20 -4.76
C GLN A 148 5.09 18.14 -4.02
N GLN A 149 4.21 17.60 -3.17
CA GLN A 149 3.31 18.41 -2.35
C GLN A 149 3.94 18.89 -1.03
N PHE A 150 4.82 18.08 -0.41
CA PHE A 150 5.53 18.43 0.84
C PHE A 150 6.83 19.21 0.62
N GLY A 151 7.51 19.01 -0.51
CA GLY A 151 8.78 19.65 -0.85
C GLY A 151 8.69 21.16 -1.10
N GLN A 152 7.46 21.69 -1.22
CA GLN A 152 7.24 23.14 -1.29
C GLN A 152 7.24 23.83 0.09
N THR A 153 7.39 23.12 1.22
CA THR A 153 7.34 23.72 2.57
C THR A 153 8.66 23.76 3.33
N ILE A 154 9.81 23.50 2.70
CA ILE A 154 11.08 23.87 3.32
C ILE A 154 11.69 24.99 2.47
N PRO A 155 11.34 26.27 2.70
CA PRO A 155 12.30 27.31 2.42
C PRO A 155 13.51 26.98 3.30
N TYR A 156 14.58 26.49 2.67
CA TYR A 156 15.91 26.56 3.24
C TYR A 156 16.18 28.04 3.47
N GLN A 157 15.77 28.56 4.62
CA GLN A 157 16.32 29.78 5.16
C GLN A 157 17.74 29.41 5.64
N GLN A 158 18.64 29.21 4.68
CA GLN A 158 20.07 29.39 4.89
C GLN A 158 20.26 30.88 5.19
N ASN A 159 20.18 31.23 6.47
CA ASN A 159 20.84 32.43 6.94
C ASN A 159 22.31 32.08 7.17
N TRP A 160 23.16 32.90 6.55
CA TRP A 160 24.59 33.02 6.77
C TRP A 160 24.91 33.28 8.24
#